data_AF-A0A2T2SE19-F1
#
_entry.id   AF-A0A2T2SE19-F1
#
_cell.length_a   1.000
_cell.length_b   1.000
_cell.length_c   1.000
_cell.angle_alpha   90.00
_cell.angle_beta   90.00
_cell.angle_gamma   90.00
#
_symmetry.space_group_name_H-M   'P 1'
#
loop_
_entity.id
_entity.type
_entity.pdbx_description
1 polymer ?
#
loop_
_entity_poly.entity_id
_entity_poly.type
_entity_poly.pdbx_seq_one_letter_code
_entity_poly.pdbx_strand_id
1 'polypeptide(L)'
;GMNVVTQEFITASQDGVLILSELTGAAYLLPEAVQVNPYDHGGVATAIRTALEMPRQEREKRIDGLKETIETLDVHNWAGNFLGSIQK
;
A
#
# COMPACT_ATOMS: atom_id res chain seq x y z
N GLY A 1 10.17 -1.61 -8.94
CA GLY A 1 9.64 -0.26 -9.21
C GLY A 1 8.77 0.14 -8.05
N MET A 2 8.98 1.35 -7.51
CA MET A 2 8.21 1.90 -6.39
C MET A 2 6.91 2.50 -6.94
N ASN A 3 5.75 2.09 -6.40
CA ASN A 3 4.47 2.61 -6.86
C ASN A 3 4.14 3.92 -6.12
N VAL A 4 4.60 5.05 -6.67
CA VAL A 4 4.42 6.38 -6.06
C VAL A 4 2.95 6.73 -5.88
N VAL A 5 2.08 6.29 -6.80
CA VAL A 5 0.62 6.49 -6.72
C VAL A 5 0.02 5.81 -5.48
N THR A 6 0.56 4.67 -5.06
CA THR A 6 0.15 3.98 -3.84
C THR A 6 0.52 4.77 -2.59
N GLN A 7 1.71 5.37 -2.58
CA GLN A 7 2.14 6.21 -1.46
C GLN A 7 1.30 7.49 -1.34
N GLU A 8 1.02 8.15 -2.47
CA GLU A 8 0.16 9.34 -2.51
C GLU A 8 -1.24 9.06 -1.96
N PHE A 9 -1.84 7.93 -2.33
CA PHE A 9 -3.14 7.53 -1.81
C PHE A 9 -3.11 7.30 -0.29
N ILE A 10 -2.10 6.57 0.21
CA ILE A 10 -2.00 6.25 1.63
C ILE A 10 -1.79 7.52 2.47
N THR A 11 -0.97 8.47 2.00
CA THR A 11 -0.72 9.73 2.70
C THR A 11 -1.93 10.65 2.70
N ALA A 12 -2.68 10.71 1.59
CA ALA A 12 -3.83 11.61 1.46
C ALA A 12 -5.11 11.10 2.15
N SER A 13 -5.22 9.79 2.35
CA SER A 13 -6.46 9.15 2.80
C SER A 13 -6.57 9.02 4.33
N GLN A 14 -7.77 9.23 4.87
CA GLN A 14 -8.07 8.99 6.30
C GLN A 14 -8.86 7.69 6.53
N ASP A 15 -9.65 7.23 5.56
CA ASP A 15 -10.49 6.04 5.69
C ASP A 15 -10.70 5.29 4.37
N GLY A 16 -9.85 5.52 3.38
CA GLY A 16 -9.92 4.86 2.08
C GLY A 16 -9.31 3.45 2.11
N VAL A 17 -9.81 2.57 1.23
CA VAL A 17 -9.30 1.20 1.07
C VAL A 17 -8.39 1.13 -0.15
N LEU A 18 -7.16 0.68 0.05
CA LEU A 18 -6.24 0.39 -1.04
C LEU A 18 -6.51 -1.00 -1.60
N ILE A 19 -6.88 -1.09 -2.88
CA ILE A 19 -6.89 -2.34 -3.64
C ILE A 19 -5.58 -2.42 -4.44
N LEU A 20 -4.84 -3.50 -4.28
CA LEU A 20 -3.52 -3.65 -4.87
C LEU A 20 -3.39 -4.99 -5.57
N SER A 21 -2.75 -4.99 -6.74
CA SER A 21 -2.45 -6.25 -7.43
C SER A 21 -1.39 -7.04 -6.66
N GLU A 22 -1.65 -8.33 -6.44
CA GLU A 22 -0.70 -9.26 -5.80
C GLU A 22 0.62 -9.40 -6.58
N LEU A 23 0.59 -9.09 -7.88
CA LEU A 23 1.74 -9.16 -8.78
C LEU A 23 2.65 -7.92 -8.66
N THR A 24 2.24 -6.91 -7.89
CA THR A 24 3.09 -5.75 -7.65
C THR A 24 4.15 -6.08 -6.59
N GLY A 25 5.39 -5.63 -6.80
CA GLY A 25 6.46 -5.82 -5.80
C GLY A 25 6.16 -5.17 -4.44
N ALA A 26 5.17 -4.27 -4.36
CA ALA A 26 4.69 -3.66 -3.13
C ALA A 26 3.66 -4.51 -2.37
N ALA A 27 3.08 -5.54 -3.00
CA ALA A 27 2.05 -6.38 -2.35
C ALA A 27 2.58 -7.06 -1.08
N TYR A 28 3.78 -7.63 -1.13
CA TYR A 28 4.39 -8.24 0.06
C TYR A 28 4.67 -7.22 1.18
N LEU A 29 4.95 -5.97 0.80
CA LEU A 29 5.25 -4.91 1.75
C LEU A 29 3.98 -4.35 2.38
N LEU A 30 2.82 -4.39 1.70
CA LEU A 30 1.58 -3.75 2.12
C LEU A 30 0.47 -4.79 2.39
N PRO A 31 0.57 -5.59 3.47
CA PRO A 31 -0.38 -6.68 3.76
C PRO A 31 -1.78 -6.18 4.15
N GLU A 32 -1.92 -4.93 4.56
CA GLU A 32 -3.21 -4.32 4.94
C GLU A 32 -4.07 -3.95 3.72
N ALA A 33 -3.47 -3.89 2.54
CA ALA A 33 -4.17 -3.66 1.28
C ALA A 33 -5.09 -4.86 0.94
N VAL A 34 -6.20 -4.58 0.26
CA VAL A 34 -7.02 -5.63 -0.35
C VAL A 34 -6.28 -6.13 -1.59
N GLN A 35 -5.59 -7.25 -1.46
CA GLN A 35 -4.83 -7.85 -2.55
C GLN A 35 -5.75 -8.57 -3.52
N VAL A 36 -5.46 -8.42 -4.81
CA VAL A 36 -6.24 -9.08 -5.86
C VAL A 36 -5.36 -9.56 -6.99
N ASN A 37 -5.70 -10.71 -7.57
CA ASN A 37 -5.15 -11.12 -8.85
C ASN A 37 -5.83 -10.31 -9.97
N PRO A 38 -5.09 -9.47 -10.71
CA PRO A 38 -5.68 -8.63 -11.77
C PRO A 38 -6.26 -9.43 -12.94
N TYR A 39 -5.86 -10.69 -13.10
CA TYR A 39 -6.40 -11.60 -14.13
C TYR A 39 -7.69 -12.31 -13.70
N ASP A 40 -8.04 -12.24 -12.41
CA ASP A 40 -9.32 -12.74 -11.90
C ASP A 40 -10.35 -11.60 -11.85
N HIS A 41 -11.12 -11.44 -12.93
CA HIS A 41 -12.17 -10.42 -13.01
C HIS A 41 -13.23 -10.56 -11.92
N GLY A 42 -13.56 -11.79 -11.50
CA GLY A 42 -14.51 -12.04 -10.40
C GLY A 42 -13.93 -11.64 -9.05
N GLY A 43 -12.65 -11.92 -8.85
CA GLY A 43 -11.86 -11.48 -7.70
C GLY A 43 -11.79 -9.95 -7.60
N VAL A 44 -11.53 -9.25 -8.72
CA VAL A 44 -11.53 -7.77 -8.76
C VAL A 44 -12.89 -7.19 -8.40
N ALA A 45 -13.98 -7.70 -8.98
CA ALA A 45 -15.32 -7.23 -8.63
C ALA A 45 -15.64 -7.46 -7.14
N THR A 46 -15.21 -8.59 -6.59
CA THR A 46 -15.37 -8.90 -5.17
C THR A 46 -14.52 -7.98 -4.29
N ALA A 47 -13.27 -7.71 -4.66
CA ALA A 47 -12.39 -6.80 -3.93
C ALA A 47 -12.96 -5.38 -3.87
N ILE A 48 -13.52 -4.88 -4.99
CA ILE A 48 -14.20 -3.58 -5.04
C ILE A 48 -15.42 -3.57 -4.12
N ARG A 49 -16.27 -4.61 -4.19
CA ARG A 49 -17.44 -4.72 -3.31
C ARG A 49 -17.03 -4.71 -1.84
N THR A 50 -16.06 -5.54 -1.47
CA THR A 50 -15.52 -5.61 -0.11
C THR A 50 -14.99 -4.24 0.34
N ALA A 51 -14.26 -3.53 -0.51
CA ALA A 51 -13.74 -2.19 -0.18
C ALA A 51 -14.86 -1.17 0.10
N LEU A 52 -15.94 -1.22 -0.68
CA LEU A 52 -17.09 -0.31 -0.52
C LEU A 52 -17.94 -0.66 0.71
N GLU A 53 -18.08 -1.94 1.03
CA GLU A 53 -18.86 -2.44 2.17
C GLU A 53 -18.06 -2.48 3.49
N MET A 54 -16.75 -2.25 3.43
CA MET A 54 -15.86 -2.33 4.59
C MET A 54 -16.26 -1.33 5.67
N PRO A 55 -16.47 -1.77 6.93
CA PRO A 55 -16.80 -0.88 8.03
C PRO A 55 -15.72 0.19 8.22
N ARG A 56 -16.12 1.42 8.53
CA ARG A 56 -15.21 2.56 8.70
C ARG A 56 -14.03 2.26 9.63
N GLN A 57 -14.30 1.63 10.77
CA GLN A 57 -13.26 1.26 11.74
C GLN A 57 -12.21 0.30 11.16
N GLU A 58 -12.62 -0.62 10.28
CA GLU A 58 -11.67 -1.50 9.59
C GLU A 58 -10.86 -0.74 8.55
N ARG A 59 -11.47 0.19 7.81
CA ARG A 59 -10.75 1.03 6.84
C ARG A 59 -9.70 1.91 7.51
N GLU A 60 -10.06 2.54 8.63
CA GLU A 60 -9.14 3.34 9.46
C GLU A 60 -7.96 2.48 9.95
N LYS A 61 -8.24 1.30 10.51
CA LYS A 61 -7.18 0.37 10.94
C LYS A 61 -6.24 -0.03 9.82
N ARG A 62 -6.77 -0.31 8.62
CA ARG A 62 -5.96 -0.71 7.47
C ARG A 62 -5.11 0.45 6.96
N ILE A 63 -5.68 1.64 6.80
CA ILE A 63 -4.93 2.79 6.29
C ILE A 63 -3.84 3.23 7.27
N ASP A 64 -4.07 3.10 8.58
CA ASP A 64 -3.05 3.37 9.60
C ASP A 64 -1.87 2.39 9.52
N GLY A 65 -2.13 1.09 9.34
CA GLY A 65 -1.07 0.10 9.13
C GLY A 65 -0.30 0.30 7.81
N LEU A 66 -0.99 0.76 6.76
CA LEU A 66 -0.34 1.15 5.50
C LEU A 66 0.58 2.37 5.68
N LYS A 67 0.18 3.36 6.49
CA LYS A 67 0.99 4.54 6.80
C LYS A 67 2.24 4.17 7.58
N GLU A 68 2.12 3.36 8.63
CA GLU A 68 3.26 2.86 9.42
C GLU A 68 4.28 2.12 8.51
N THR A 69 3.76 1.28 7.62
CA THR A 69 4.57 0.56 6.64
C THR A 69 5.29 1.51 5.68
N ILE A 70 4.63 2.56 5.16
CA ILE A 70 5.30 3.53 4.29
C ILE A 70 6.34 4.34 5.05
N GLU A 71 6.05 4.79 6.27
CA GLU A 71 7.00 5.56 7.09
C GLU A 71 8.30 4.76 7.34
N THR A 72 8.18 3.45 7.55
CA THR A 72 9.36 2.57 7.69
C THR A 72 10.12 2.36 6.39
N LEU A 73 9.46 2.46 5.24
CA LEU A 73 10.06 2.28 3.92
C LEU A 73 10.62 3.57 3.31
N ASP A 74 10.09 4.76 3.66
CA ASP A 74 10.25 5.97 2.84
C ASP A 74 11.61 6.67 2.94
N VAL A 75 12.14 7.06 4.12
CA VAL A 75 13.17 8.15 4.09
C VAL A 75 14.47 7.93 4.86
N HIS A 76 14.51 7.11 5.92
CA HIS A 76 15.75 6.98 6.70
C HIS A 76 16.74 5.96 6.13
N ASN A 77 16.27 4.92 5.43
CA ASN A 77 17.13 3.85 4.94
C ASN A 77 17.65 4.11 3.51
N TRP A 78 16.86 4.71 2.63
CA TRP A 78 17.29 5.00 1.27
C TRP A 78 18.28 6.17 1.21
N ALA A 79 18.01 7.27 1.90
CA ALA A 79 18.91 8.43 1.91
C ALA A 79 20.27 8.14 2.58
N GLY A 80 20.28 7.37 3.68
CA GLY A 80 21.50 6.95 4.36
C GLY A 80 22.38 6.01 3.52
N ASN A 81 21.77 5.01 2.87
CA ASN A 81 22.51 4.08 2.01
C ASN A 81 22.96 4.75 0.70
N PHE A 82 22.13 5.61 0.11
CA PHE A 82 22.50 6.34 -1.10
C PHE A 82 23.67 7.28 -0.83
N LEU A 83 23.58 8.17 0.18
CA LEU A 83 24.67 9.09 0.53
C LEU A 83 25.95 8.34 0.98
N GLY A 84 25.83 7.24 1.71
CA GLY A 84 26.97 6.39 2.07
C GLY A 84 27.65 5.72 0.88
N SER A 85 26.93 5.47 -0.22
CA SER A 85 27.47 4.89 -1.44
C SER A 85 28.23 5.89 -2.34
N ILE A 86 28.02 7.20 -2.15
CA ILE A 86 28.71 8.27 -2.92
C ILE A 86 29.94 8.83 -2.18
N GLN A 87 30.16 8.41 -0.92
CA GLN A 87 31.33 8.82 -0.11
C GLN A 87 32.46 7.78 -0.07
N LYS A 88 32.45 6.78 -0.96
CA LYS A 88 33.59 5.88 -1.17
C LYS A 88 34.27 6.11 -2.51
#